data_AF-A0A8D2CRF7-F1
#
_entry.id   AF-A0A8D2CRF7-F1
#
_cell.length_a   1.000
_cell.length_b   1.000
_cell.length_c   1.000
_cell.angle_alpha   90.00
_cell.angle_beta   90.00
_cell.angle_gamma   90.00
#
_symmetry.space_group_name_H-M   'P 1'
#
loop_
_entity.id
_entity.type
_entity.pdbx_description
1 polymer ?
#
loop_
_entity_poly.entity_id
_entity_poly.type
_entity_poly.pdbx_seq_one_letter_code
_entity_poly.pdbx_strand_id
1 'polypeptide(L)' 'MGYMIAKKHLEINPDHHNAETLQQMTEADKIDKAVKDLVVLLFQTVLLSSGFSLKESPYPLQLHLPHDKARPRH' A
#
# COMPACT_ATOMS: atom_id res chain seq x y z
N MET A 1 -2.04 -14.98 17.00
CA MET A 1 -2.47 -13.57 16.93
C MET A 1 -2.82 -13.27 15.48
N GLY A 2 -4.10 -13.04 15.18
CA GLY A 2 -4.57 -12.74 13.83
C GLY A 2 -4.06 -11.37 13.37
N TYR A 3 -3.39 -11.33 12.22
CA TYR A 3 -2.95 -10.10 11.57
C TYR A 3 -4.19 -9.31 11.14
N MET A 4 -4.55 -8.24 11.87
CA MET A 4 -5.51 -7.26 11.40
C MET A 4 -4.77 -6.30 10.47
N ILE A 5 -4.98 -6.46 9.16
CA ILE A 5 -4.54 -5.48 8.16
C ILE A 5 -5.58 -4.36 8.15
N ALA A 6 -5.23 -3.20 8.71
CA ALA A 6 -6.05 -2.01 8.64
C ALA A 6 -5.94 -1.35 7.26
N LYS A 7 -7.05 -0.85 6.72
CA LYS A 7 -7.02 -0.02 5.50
C LYS A 7 -6.31 1.29 5.80
N LYS A 8 -5.37 1.68 4.94
CA LYS A 8 -4.66 2.96 5.03
C LYS A 8 -5.38 3.99 4.17
N HIS A 9 -5.64 5.16 4.73
CA HIS A 9 -6.25 6.28 4.05
C HIS A 9 -5.16 7.30 3.70
N LEU A 10 -5.12 7.75 2.44
CA LEU A 10 -4.27 8.85 2.01
C LEU A 10 -5.08 10.14 2.13
N GLU A 11 -4.70 11.01 3.05
CA GLU A 11 -5.27 12.35 3.15
C GLU A 11 -4.50 13.30 2.23
N ILE A 12 -5.22 14.01 1.35
CA ILE A 12 -4.66 14.98 0.42
C ILE A 12 -5.05 16.38 0.88
N ASN A 13 -4.07 17.27 1.02
CA ASN A 13 -4.32 18.69 1.22
C ASN A 13 -4.59 19.37 -0.15
N PRO A 14 -5.80 19.88 -0.40
CA PRO A 14 -6.14 20.53 -1.68
C PRO A 14 -5.40 21.85 -1.90
N ASP A 15 -4.96 22.53 -0.83
CA ASP A 15 -4.25 23.81 -0.93
C ASP A 15 -2.77 23.65 -1.33
N HIS A 16 -2.28 22.40 -1.41
CA HIS A 16 -0.90 22.13 -1.79
C HIS A 16 -0.75 22.14 -3.31
N HIS A 17 0.20 22.91 -3.82
CA HIS A 17 0.46 23.07 -5.26
C HIS A 17 0.57 21.73 -6.04
N ASN A 18 1.09 20.67 -5.38
CA ASN A 18 1.16 19.34 -5.99
C ASN A 18 -0.23 18.73 -6.29
N ALA A 19 -1.24 18.99 -5.46
CA ALA A 19 -2.60 18.48 -5.66
C ALA A 19 -3.27 19.16 -6.87
N GLU A 20 -3.12 20.48 -6.99
CA GLU A 20 -3.58 21.25 -8.15
C GLU A 20 -2.88 20.79 -9.44
N THR A 21 -1.56 20.61 -9.40
CA THR A 21 -0.79 20.14 -10.56
C THR A 21 -1.23 18.75 -11.01
N LEU A 22 -1.45 17.83 -10.07
CA LEU A 22 -1.96 16.49 -10.37
C LEU A 22 -3.37 16.54 -10.98
N GLN A 23 -4.22 17.44 -10.51
CA GLN A 23 -5.55 17.63 -11.07
C GLN A 23 -5.47 18.09 -12.52
N GLN A 24 -4.70 19.15 -12.80
CA GLN A 24 -4.51 19.67 -14.16
C GLN A 24 -3.95 18.61 -15.12
N MET A 25 -2.95 17.84 -14.67
CA MET A 25 -2.38 16.76 -15.47
C MET A 25 -3.38 15.63 -15.74
N THR A 26 -4.22 15.29 -14.76
CA THR A 26 -5.26 14.26 -14.90
C THR A 26 -6.41 14.72 -15.79
N GLU A 27 -6.75 16.02 -15.78
CA GLU A 27 -7.73 16.62 -16.67
C GLU A 27 -7.25 16.64 -18.13
N ALA A 28 -5.94 16.85 -18.33
CA ALA A 28 -5.31 16.82 -19.64
C ALA A 28 -5.25 15.40 -20.24
N ASP A 29 -4.83 14.39 -19.45
CA ASP A 29 -4.86 12.99 -19.85
C ASP A 29 -4.91 12.05 -18.64
N LYS A 30 -6.06 11.37 -18.47
CA LYS A 30 -6.31 10.43 -17.37
C LYS A 30 -5.49 9.15 -17.44
N ILE A 31 -4.88 8.84 -18.58
CA ILE A 31 -4.14 7.59 -18.80
C ILE A 31 -2.63 7.85 -18.90
N ASP A 32 -2.19 9.08 -18.66
CA ASP A 32 -0.78 9.45 -18.72
C ASP A 32 0.06 8.61 -17.73
N LYS A 33 1.09 7.96 -18.26
CA LYS A 33 1.98 7.08 -17.49
C LYS A 33 2.78 7.87 -16.45
N ALA A 34 3.25 9.07 -16.80
CA ALA A 34 4.02 9.90 -15.89
C ALA A 34 3.17 10.37 -14.71
N VAL A 35 1.88 10.68 -14.94
CA VAL A 35 0.93 11.01 -13.87
C VAL A 35 0.73 9.82 -12.93
N LYS A 36 0.54 8.62 -13.48
CA LYS A 36 0.43 7.38 -12.67
C LYS A 36 1.70 7.11 -11.84
N ASP A 37 2.87 7.23 -12.45
CA ASP A 37 4.15 7.01 -11.78
C ASP A 37 4.36 8.05 -10.66
N LEU A 38 3.98 9.31 -10.89
CA LEU A 38 4.05 10.37 -9.89
C LEU A 38 3.12 10.11 -8.69
N VAL A 39 1.88 9.66 -8.93
CA VAL A 39 0.94 9.30 -7.86
C VAL A 39 1.47 8.13 -7.02
N VAL A 40 2.03 7.11 -7.66
CA VAL A 40 2.65 5.97 -6.95
C VAL A 40 3.82 6.45 -6.09
N LEU A 41 4.68 7.31 -6.63
CA LEU A 41 5.84 7.85 -5.91
C LEU A 41 5.41 8.68 -4.69
N LEU A 42 4.41 9.54 -4.84
CA LEU A 42 3.86 10.34 -3.75
C LEU A 42 3.26 9.44 -2.67
N PHE A 43 2.50 8.42 -3.05
CA PHE A 43 1.94 7.46 -2.10
C PHE A 43 3.02 6.71 -1.31
N GLN A 44 4.07 6.21 -1.97
CA GLN A 44 5.19 5.54 -1.30
C GLN A 44 5.94 6.48 -0.35
N THR A 45 6.12 7.73 -0.74
CA THR A 45 6.77 8.76 0.09
C THR A 45 5.93 9.04 1.34
N VAL A 46 4.62 9.23 1.18
CA VAL A 46 3.70 9.46 2.31
C VAL A 46 3.66 8.25 3.22
N LEU A 47 3.61 7.02 2.68
CA LEU A 47 3.68 5.79 3.47
C LEU A 47 4.95 5.73 4.33
N LEU A 48 6.12 6.00 3.74
CA LEU A 48 7.38 6.00 4.49
C LEU A 48 7.38 7.07 5.59
N SER A 49 6.98 8.30 5.25
CA SER A 49 6.97 9.42 6.19
C SER A 49 5.96 9.26 7.34
N SER A 50 4.89 8.51 7.12
CA SER A 50 3.86 8.20 8.13
C SER A 50 4.19 6.96 8.97
N GLY A 51 5.38 6.38 8.78
CA GLY A 51 5.86 5.23 9.56
C GLY A 51 5.34 3.87 9.07
N PHE A 52 4.72 3.82 7.89
CA PHE A 52 4.30 2.57 7.27
C PHE A 52 5.42 1.93 6.45
N SER A 53 5.47 0.59 6.50
CA SER A 53 6.38 -0.18 5.64
C SER A 53 5.88 -0.22 4.20
N LEU A 54 6.78 -0.02 3.23
CA LEU A 54 6.51 -0.14 1.78
C LEU A 54 6.14 -1.58 1.33
N LYS A 55 6.44 -2.57 2.19
CA LYS A 55 6.45 -4.00 1.87
C LYS A 55 5.29 -4.75 2.51
N GLU A 56 4.16 -4.09 2.76
CA GLU A 56 2.95 -4.81 3.16
C GLU A 56 2.44 -5.67 2.01
N SER A 57 2.75 -6.96 2.09
CA SER A 57 2.20 -7.99 1.22
C SER A 57 0.68 -8.04 1.38
N PRO A 58 -0.12 -7.93 0.31
CA PRO A 58 -1.58 -8.13 0.40
C PRO A 58 -1.96 -9.58 0.74
N TYR A 59 -0.98 -10.50 0.70
CA TYR A 59 -1.14 -11.86 1.16
C TYR A 59 -0.58 -11.99 2.58
N PRO A 60 -1.43 -12.23 3.60
CA PRO A 60 -0.92 -12.71 4.87
C PRO A 60 -0.20 -14.03 4.60
N LEU A 61 1.07 -14.09 5.01
CA LEU A 61 1.94 -15.25 4.86
C LEU A 61 1.16 -16.54 5.13
N GLN A 62 1.08 -17.44 4.14
CA GLN A 62 0.55 -18.77 4.37
C GLN A 62 1.35 -19.39 5.52
N LEU A 63 0.64 -19.67 6.62
CA LEU A 63 1.15 -20.44 7.73
C LEU A 63 1.70 -21.76 7.18
N HIS A 64 3.03 -21.89 7.11
CA HIS A 64 3.65 -23.19 7.08
C HIS A 64 3.33 -23.83 8.44
N LEU A 65 2.28 -24.65 8.46
CA LEU A 65 2.00 -25.53 9.59
C LEU A 65 3.26 -26.37 9.82
N PRO A 66 3.83 -26.41 11.04
CA PRO A 66 4.80 -27.45 11.33
C PRO A 66 4.07 -28.78 11.18
N HIS A 67 4.55 -29.64 10.27
CA HIS A 67 4.18 -31.04 10.25
C HIS A 67 4.63 -31.66 11.59
N ASP A 68 3.74 -31.62 12.58
CA ASP A 68 3.93 -32.34 13.83
C ASP A 68 3.86 -33.85 13.53
N LYS A 69 5.04 -34.47 13.54
CA LYS A 69 5.20 -35.91 13.61
C LYS A 69 5.14 -36.34 15.08
N ALA A 70 4.01 -36.85 15.55
CA ALA A 70 3.85 -37.83 16.64
C ALA A 70 2.34 -38.07 16.85
N ARG A 71 1.76 -39.28 16.94
CA ARG A 71 2.14 -40.57 17.52
C ARG A 71 1.01 -41.56 17.13
N PRO A 72 1.28 -42.85 16.80
CA PRO A 72 0.20 -43.83 16.66
C PRO A 72 -0.35 -44.18 18.05
N ARG A 73 -1.67 -44.07 18.23
CA ARG A 73 -2.34 -44.67 19.39
C ARG A 73 -2.60 -46.14 19.08
N HIS A 74 -2.22 -47.00 20.04
CA HIS A 74 -2.64 -48.40 20.13
C HIS A 74 -4.16 -48.53 20.02
#